data_AF-A0A1C2HB53-F1
#
_entry.id   AF-A0A1C2HB53-F1
#
_cell.length_a   1.000
_cell.length_b   1.000
_cell.length_c   1.000
_cell.angle_alpha   90.00
_cell.angle_beta   90.00
_cell.angle_gamma   90.00
#
_symmetry.space_group_name_H-M   'P 1'
#
loop_
_entity.id
_entity.type
_entity.pdbx_description
1 polymer ?
#
loop_
_entity_poly.entity_id
_entity_poly.type
_entity_poly.pdbx_seq_one_letter_code
_entity_poly.pdbx_strand_id
1 'polypeptide(L)' 'MNASQILNMVFRQLLRRGVNAGINKGIAYASKRGKGGTSTDPEQARQAQKLAKRARQASRLTRRF' A
#
# COMPACT_ATOMS: atom_id res chain seq x y z
N MET A 1 -24.24 24.76 15.90
CA MET A 1 -23.51 23.56 15.46
C MET A 1 -24.13 23.12 14.14
N ASN A 2 -23.40 23.23 13.04
CA ASN A 2 -23.98 23.05 11.72
C ASN A 2 -24.03 21.55 11.37
N ALA A 3 -25.20 21.06 10.97
CA ALA A 3 -25.37 19.68 10.51
C ALA A 3 -24.34 19.31 9.42
N SER A 4 -23.95 20.28 8.59
CA SER A 4 -22.90 20.13 7.57
C SER A 4 -21.50 19.84 8.14
N GLN A 5 -21.17 20.34 9.33
CA GLN A 5 -19.89 20.03 9.99
C GLN A 5 -19.89 18.61 10.55
N ILE A 6 -21.02 18.17 11.12
CA ILE A 6 -21.17 16.80 11.63
C ILE A 6 -21.06 15.81 10.48
N LEU A 7 -21.74 16.06 9.36
CA LEU A 7 -21.70 15.21 8.17
C LEU A 7 -20.28 15.13 7.60
N ASN A 8 -19.58 16.26 7.47
CA ASN A 8 -18.18 16.29 7.03
C ASN A 8 -17.24 15.57 7.99
N MET A 9 -17.48 15.63 9.30
CA MET A 9 -16.71 14.88 10.29
C MET A 9 -16.93 13.38 10.14
N VAL A 10 -18.19 12.94 10.03
CA VAL A 10 -18.52 11.51 9.87
C VAL A 10 -17.95 10.97 8.56
N PHE A 11 -18.13 11.69 7.44
CA PHE A 11 -17.59 11.28 6.14
C PHE A 11 -16.06 11.19 6.17
N ARG A 12 -15.37 12.16 6.77
CA ARG A 12 -13.91 12.10 6.95
C ARG A 12 -13.47 10.96 7.88
N GLN A 13 -14.24 10.66 8.91
CA GLN A 13 -13.94 9.55 9.82
C GLN A 13 -14.09 8.20 9.11
N LEU A 14 -15.15 8.04 8.33
CA LEU A 14 -15.43 6.84 7.53
C LEU A 14 -14.44 6.69 6.39
N LEU A 15 -14.07 7.77 5.70
CA LEU A 15 -13.02 7.75 4.67
C LEU A 15 -11.66 7.44 5.29
N ARG A 16 -11.25 8.07 6.41
CA ARG A 16 -9.97 7.71 7.06
C ARG A 16 -9.93 6.25 7.48
N ARG A 17 -11.01 5.75 8.10
CA ARG A 17 -11.06 4.35 8.54
C ARG A 17 -11.17 3.38 7.37
N GLY A 18 -11.98 3.70 6.37
CA GLY A 18 -12.21 2.90 5.17
C GLY A 18 -11.02 2.90 4.21
N VAL A 19 -10.32 4.02 4.06
CA VAL A 19 -9.08 4.12 3.29
C VAL A 19 -7.93 3.47 4.06
N ASN A 20 -7.76 3.69 5.36
CA ASN A 20 -6.70 3.01 6.10
C ASN A 20 -6.92 1.49 6.16
N ALA A 21 -8.15 1.04 6.41
CA ALA A 21 -8.48 -0.38 6.39
C ALA A 21 -8.47 -0.96 4.97
N GLY A 22 -8.92 -0.20 3.97
CA GLY A 22 -9.02 -0.59 2.58
C GLY A 22 -7.68 -0.55 1.83
N ILE A 23 -6.75 0.32 2.21
CA ILE A 23 -5.37 0.31 1.72
C ILE A 23 -4.57 -0.77 2.45
N ASN A 24 -4.69 -0.93 3.78
CA ASN A 24 -3.96 -2.00 4.47
C ASN A 24 -4.46 -3.39 4.05
N LYS A 25 -5.78 -3.59 4.01
CA LYS A 25 -6.37 -4.82 3.47
C LYS A 25 -6.18 -4.89 1.97
N GLY A 26 -6.34 -3.82 1.20
CA GLY A 26 -6.20 -3.83 -0.26
C GLY A 26 -4.76 -4.05 -0.71
N ILE A 27 -3.76 -3.53 0.00
CA ILE A 27 -2.35 -3.88 -0.21
C ILE A 27 -2.08 -5.27 0.33
N ALA A 28 -2.61 -5.69 1.48
CA ALA A 28 -2.43 -7.08 1.91
C ALA A 28 -3.09 -8.07 0.95
N TYR A 29 -4.26 -7.73 0.37
CA TYR A 29 -5.02 -8.54 -0.56
C TYR A 29 -4.48 -8.40 -1.99
N ALA A 30 -3.96 -7.26 -2.43
CA ALA A 30 -3.25 -7.12 -3.71
C ALA A 30 -1.86 -7.74 -3.62
N SER A 31 -1.22 -7.67 -2.45
CA SER A 31 -0.02 -8.45 -2.16
C SER A 31 -0.36 -9.93 -2.05
N LYS A 32 -1.54 -10.34 -1.60
CA LYS A 32 -1.94 -11.76 -1.47
C LYS A 32 -2.64 -12.32 -2.71
N ARG A 33 -3.20 -11.48 -3.58
CA ARG A 33 -3.91 -11.80 -4.83
C ARG A 33 -3.05 -11.51 -6.05
N GLY A 34 -2.14 -10.54 -5.97
CA GLY A 34 -0.92 -10.49 -6.79
C GLY A 34 0.11 -11.55 -6.38
N LYS A 35 0.00 -12.11 -5.16
CA LYS A 35 0.56 -13.41 -4.76
C LYS A 35 -0.50 -14.52 -4.74
N GLY A 36 -1.45 -14.51 -5.66
CA GLY A 36 -2.36 -15.64 -5.90
C GLY A 36 -1.66 -16.90 -6.43
N GLY A 37 -0.32 -16.97 -6.39
CA GLY A 37 0.48 -18.07 -6.94
C GLY A 37 1.93 -18.13 -6.46
N THR A 38 2.24 -17.68 -5.25
CA THR A 38 3.58 -17.89 -4.68
C THR A 38 3.44 -18.52 -3.31
N SER A 39 3.27 -19.84 -3.32
CA SER A 39 4.03 -20.72 -2.44
C SER A 39 5.39 -20.09 -2.22
N THR A 40 5.83 -19.92 -0.97
CA THR A 40 7.08 -19.29 -0.58
C THR A 40 8.27 -19.99 -1.23
N ASP A 41 8.52 -19.68 -2.50
CA ASP A 41 9.64 -20.18 -3.25
C ASP A 41 10.79 -19.19 -2.95
N PRO A 42 11.86 -19.63 -2.27
CA PRO A 42 12.95 -18.76 -1.86
C PRO A 42 13.57 -18.00 -3.04
N GLU A 43 13.47 -18.55 -4.25
CA GLU A 43 13.87 -17.93 -5.52
C GLU A 43 13.06 -16.65 -5.82
N GLN A 44 11.74 -16.68 -5.67
CA GLN A 44 10.88 -15.51 -5.94
C GLN A 44 11.06 -14.42 -4.88
N ALA A 45 11.29 -14.81 -3.62
CA ALA A 45 11.63 -13.87 -2.57
C ALA A 45 12.95 -13.13 -2.87
N ARG A 46 13.98 -13.85 -3.37
CA ARG A 46 15.26 -13.26 -3.79
C ARG A 46 15.09 -12.31 -4.98
N GLN A 47 14.26 -12.66 -5.96
CA GLN A 47 13.98 -11.80 -7.11
C GLN A 47 13.25 -10.51 -6.70
N ALA A 48 12.24 -10.60 -5.84
CA ALA A 48 11.54 -9.44 -5.30
C ALA A 48 12.47 -8.51 -4.49
N GLN A 49 13.38 -9.08 -3.68
CA GLN A 49 14.39 -8.31 -2.97
C GLN A 49 15.37 -7.60 -3.91
N LYS A 50 15.81 -8.26 -4.99
CA LYS A 50 16.67 -7.64 -6.01
C LYS A 50 15.96 -6.47 -6.70
N LEU A 51 14.69 -6.64 -7.07
CA LEU A 51 13.89 -5.59 -7.68
C LEU A 51 13.69 -4.40 -6.72
N ALA A 52 13.37 -4.66 -5.46
CA ALA A 52 13.24 -3.63 -4.44
C ALA A 52 14.55 -2.86 -4.22
N LYS A 53 15.71 -3.54 -4.24
CA LYS A 53 17.03 -2.89 -4.14
C LYS A 53 17.30 -1.97 -5.33
N ARG A 54 17.00 -2.40 -6.56
CA ARG A 54 17.15 -1.57 -7.78
C ARG A 54 16.22 -0.36 -7.76
N ALA A 55 14.96 -0.55 -7.36
CA ALA A 55 14.01 0.55 -7.21
C ALA A 55 14.52 1.60 -6.21
N ARG A 56 15.01 1.16 -5.04
CA ARG A 56 15.61 2.07 -4.05
C ARG A 56 16.82 2.83 -4.58
N GLN A 57 17.68 2.18 -5.38
CA GLN A 57 18.81 2.85 -6.02
C GLN A 57 18.33 3.91 -7.01
N ALA A 58 17.37 3.57 -7.89
CA ALA A 58 16.77 4.50 -8.83
C ALA A 58 16.12 5.70 -8.12
N SER A 59 15.39 5.47 -7.02
CA SER A 59 14.80 6.53 -6.19
C SER A 59 15.85 7.44 -5.56
N ARG A 60 17.02 6.91 -5.17
CA ARG A 60 18.12 7.73 -4.62
C ARG A 60 18.79 8.58 -5.69
N LEU A 61 18.92 8.06 -6.91
CA LEU A 61 19.38 8.86 -8.05
C LEU A 61 18.41 9.98 -8.37
N THR A 62 17.12 9.67 -8.53
CA THR A 62 16.08 10.68 -8.79
C THR A 62 15.92 11.71 -7.68
N ARG A 63 16.32 11.40 -6.44
CA ARG A 63 16.30 12.35 -5.32
C ARG A 63 17.57 13.21 -5.22
N ARG A 64 18.62 12.87 -5.98
CA ARG A 64 19.89 13.61 -6.03
C ARG A 64 19.98 14.57 -7.22
N PHE A 65 19.15 14.36 -8.24
CA PHE A 65 18.84 15.35 -9.27
C PHE A 65 17.79 16.32 -8.74
#